data_AF-A0A4Q4N2S6-F1
#
_entry.id   AF-A0A4Q4N2S6-F1
#
_cell.length_a   1.000
_cell.length_b   1.000
_cell.length_c   1.000
_cell.angle_alpha   90.00
_cell.angle_beta   90.00
_cell.angle_gamma   90.00
#
_symmetry.space_group_name_H-M   'P 1'
#
loop_
_entity.id
_entity.type
_entity.pdbx_description
1 polymer ?
#
loop_
_entity_poly.entity_id
_entity_poly.type
_entity_poly.pdbx_seq_one_letter_code
_entity_poly.pdbx_strand_id
1 'polypeptide(L)'
;MSDHGPTRLETELELLEAMYPDQTHYDPKSRELKFSHDNHASLLLRLPESYPELGLPDIISATDAAKNDLRTRVKVAVKDVGLAEGEEALDAIVAAFQQVVESAPATSDANSDTTAGANDNTSKTVIVWLHHLLNTNKRKIALLPPAATPPVCGITKPGYPGVLVYSGPSIAVTEHVNDLKAKNWQAFQVRYEDEELWHFAHGMGVIEVESMSEVVKDVETEGAIGNTQKEKLLKAIGIR
;
A
#
# COMPACT_ATOMS: atom_id res chain seq x y z
N MET A 1 3.24 4.03 -36.40
CA MET A 1 2.58 3.07 -35.49
C MET A 1 2.77 3.67 -34.12
N SER A 2 1.70 4.17 -33.51
CA SER A 2 1.78 4.92 -32.27
C SER A 2 2.14 3.93 -31.16
N ASP A 3 3.37 4.04 -30.67
CA ASP A 3 3.83 3.35 -29.47
C ASP A 3 3.13 4.01 -28.28
N HIS A 4 1.91 3.55 -28.00
CA HIS A 4 1.23 3.89 -26.77
C HIS A 4 1.73 2.88 -25.76
N GLY A 5 2.57 3.35 -24.83
CA GLY A 5 3.04 2.55 -23.71
C GLY A 5 1.88 1.90 -22.94
N PRO A 6 2.19 1.03 -21.96
CA PRO A 6 1.18 0.24 -21.27
C PRO A 6 0.06 1.11 -20.74
N THR A 7 -1.17 0.68 -21.01
CA THR A 7 -2.38 1.32 -20.49
C THR A 7 -2.41 1.24 -18.98
N ARG A 8 -3.24 2.08 -18.34
CA ARG A 8 -3.41 2.05 -16.88
C ARG A 8 -3.86 0.69 -16.37
N LEU A 9 -4.77 0.03 -17.10
CA LEU A 9 -5.21 -1.32 -16.78
C LEU A 9 -4.06 -2.34 -16.88
N GLU A 10 -3.26 -2.29 -17.95
CA GLU A 10 -2.10 -3.19 -18.10
C GLU A 10 -1.10 -3.00 -16.95
N THR A 11 -0.85 -1.74 -16.57
CA THR A 11 0.02 -1.39 -15.43
C THR A 11 -0.54 -1.95 -14.12
N GLU A 12 -1.84 -1.79 -13.86
CA GLU A 12 -2.49 -2.32 -12.67
C GLU A 12 -2.45 -3.86 -12.62
N LEU A 13 -2.67 -4.53 -13.75
CA LEU A 13 -2.62 -5.99 -13.83
C LEU A 13 -1.20 -6.52 -13.59
N GLU A 14 -0.16 -5.87 -14.14
CA GLU A 14 1.24 -6.23 -13.87
C GLU A 14 1.60 -6.06 -12.40
N LEU A 15 1.13 -4.98 -11.77
CA LEU A 15 1.34 -4.74 -10.34
C LEU A 15 0.60 -5.76 -9.49
N LEU A 16 -0.64 -6.10 -9.86
CA LEU A 16 -1.43 -7.09 -9.15
C LEU A 16 -0.78 -8.48 -9.21
N GLU A 17 -0.25 -8.88 -10.36
CA GLU A 17 0.51 -10.13 -10.51
C GLU A 17 1.81 -10.12 -9.68
N ALA A 18 2.51 -8.97 -9.61
CA ALA A 18 3.69 -8.84 -8.75
C ALA A 18 3.35 -8.94 -7.25
N MET A 19 2.15 -8.52 -6.86
CA MET A 19 1.67 -8.61 -5.48
C MET A 19 1.14 -9.99 -5.11
N TYR A 20 0.48 -10.66 -6.05
CA TYR A 20 -0.18 -11.95 -5.86
C TYR A 20 0.29 -12.96 -6.92
N PRO A 21 1.57 -13.36 -6.92
CA PRO A 21 2.11 -14.24 -7.95
C PRO A 21 1.30 -15.54 -8.03
N ASP A 22 0.96 -15.95 -9.24
CA ASP A 22 0.22 -17.19 -9.54
C ASP A 22 -1.21 -17.28 -8.95
N GLN A 23 -1.71 -16.21 -8.32
CA GLN A 23 -3.06 -16.17 -7.73
C GLN A 23 -4.06 -15.41 -8.60
N THR A 24 -3.58 -14.61 -9.56
CA THR A 24 -4.40 -13.80 -10.47
C THR A 24 -4.44 -14.34 -11.89
N HIS A 25 -5.58 -14.18 -12.56
CA HIS A 25 -5.73 -14.50 -13.97
C HIS A 25 -6.75 -13.57 -14.63
N TYR A 26 -6.31 -12.81 -15.64
CA TYR A 26 -7.17 -11.91 -16.40
C TYR A 26 -7.48 -12.46 -17.80
N ASP A 27 -8.76 -12.50 -18.16
CA ASP A 27 -9.21 -12.79 -19.53
C ASP A 27 -9.63 -11.49 -20.24
N PRO A 28 -8.85 -11.01 -21.24
CA PRO A 28 -9.15 -9.78 -21.94
C PRO A 28 -10.42 -9.83 -22.79
N LYS A 29 -10.91 -11.02 -23.17
CA LYS A 29 -12.14 -11.15 -24.00
C LYS A 29 -13.40 -10.95 -23.18
N SER A 30 -13.45 -11.55 -22.00
CA SER A 30 -14.58 -11.42 -21.07
C SER A 30 -14.43 -10.21 -20.13
N ARG A 31 -13.22 -9.62 -20.08
CA ARG A 31 -12.80 -8.60 -19.11
C ARG A 31 -12.98 -9.09 -17.68
N GLU A 32 -12.71 -10.37 -17.45
CA GLU A 32 -12.85 -10.99 -16.14
C GLU A 32 -11.49 -11.17 -15.48
N LEU A 33 -11.38 -10.75 -14.21
CA LEU A 33 -10.25 -11.05 -13.36
C LEU A 33 -10.67 -12.10 -12.34
N LYS A 34 -9.97 -13.24 -12.36
CA LYS A 34 -10.09 -14.28 -11.35
C LYS A 34 -8.95 -14.15 -10.35
N PHE A 35 -9.28 -14.24 -9.07
CA PHE A 35 -8.33 -14.36 -7.97
C PHE A 35 -8.60 -15.65 -7.20
N SER A 36 -7.55 -16.41 -6.91
CA SER A 36 -7.61 -17.66 -6.14
C SER A 36 -6.69 -17.55 -4.94
N HIS A 37 -7.24 -17.72 -3.75
CA HIS A 37 -6.47 -17.68 -2.51
C HIS A 37 -5.96 -19.08 -2.13
N ASP A 38 -4.88 -19.15 -1.36
CA ASP A 38 -4.22 -20.41 -0.98
C ASP A 38 -5.16 -21.40 -0.26
N ASN A 39 -6.18 -20.88 0.45
CA ASN A 39 -7.17 -21.69 1.15
C ASN A 39 -8.35 -22.17 0.27
N HIS A 40 -8.23 -22.13 -1.06
CA HIS A 40 -9.27 -22.47 -2.04
C HIS A 40 -10.48 -21.51 -2.08
N ALA A 41 -10.42 -20.37 -1.39
CA ALA A 41 -11.33 -19.27 -1.60
C ALA A 41 -11.09 -18.65 -3.00
N SER A 42 -12.15 -18.11 -3.62
CA SER A 42 -12.07 -17.56 -4.98
C SER A 42 -12.94 -16.34 -5.16
N LEU A 43 -12.44 -15.40 -5.95
CA LEU A 43 -13.10 -14.17 -6.34
C LEU A 43 -13.08 -14.04 -7.88
N LEU A 44 -14.19 -13.60 -8.45
CA LEU A 44 -14.32 -13.29 -9.88
C LEU A 44 -14.91 -11.90 -10.03
N LEU A 45 -14.16 -11.04 -10.72
CA LEU A 45 -14.54 -9.68 -11.03
C LEU A 45 -14.79 -9.54 -12.53
N ARG A 46 -15.70 -8.66 -12.92
CA ARG A 46 -15.88 -8.22 -14.32
C ARG A 46 -15.64 -6.72 -14.41
N LEU A 47 -14.71 -6.33 -15.27
CA LEU A 47 -14.30 -4.94 -15.42
C LEU A 47 -15.16 -4.24 -16.49
N PRO A 48 -15.80 -3.10 -16.20
CA PRO A 48 -16.48 -2.26 -17.19
C PRO A 48 -15.57 -1.89 -18.34
N GLU A 49 -16.11 -1.63 -19.54
CA GLU A 49 -15.31 -1.26 -20.72
C GLU A 49 -14.40 -0.05 -20.52
N SER A 50 -14.86 0.91 -19.72
CA SER A 50 -14.21 2.18 -19.42
C SER A 50 -13.32 2.16 -18.17
N TYR A 51 -13.12 1.02 -17.53
CA TYR A 51 -12.24 0.90 -16.36
C TYR A 51 -10.75 1.01 -16.77
N PRO A 52 -9.89 1.72 -15.99
CA PRO A 52 -10.16 2.34 -14.68
C PRO A 52 -10.68 3.79 -14.75
N GLU A 53 -10.86 4.37 -15.93
CA GLU A 53 -11.30 5.76 -16.08
C GLU A 53 -12.72 6.01 -15.52
N LEU A 54 -13.65 5.09 -15.77
CA LEU A 54 -15.04 5.17 -15.33
C LEU A 54 -15.62 3.80 -14.99
N GLY A 55 -16.43 3.75 -13.94
CA GLY A 55 -17.02 2.54 -13.41
C GLY A 55 -16.04 1.69 -12.59
N LEU A 56 -16.58 0.91 -11.65
CA LEU A 56 -15.81 0.00 -10.81
C LEU A 56 -16.04 -1.46 -11.23
N PRO A 57 -15.11 -2.39 -10.95
CA PRO A 57 -15.30 -3.81 -11.22
C PRO A 57 -16.51 -4.40 -10.48
N ASP A 58 -17.30 -5.18 -11.19
CA ASP A 58 -18.44 -5.91 -10.63
C ASP A 58 -18.01 -7.24 -10.01
N ILE A 59 -18.47 -7.52 -8.79
CA ILE A 59 -18.24 -8.81 -8.14
C ILE A 59 -19.24 -9.85 -8.67
N ILE A 60 -18.76 -10.75 -9.55
CA ILE A 60 -19.55 -11.82 -10.16
C ILE A 60 -19.70 -13.01 -9.21
N SER A 61 -18.61 -13.43 -8.58
CA SER A 61 -18.60 -14.50 -7.56
C SER A 61 -17.56 -14.21 -6.49
N ALA A 62 -17.88 -14.54 -5.24
CA ALA A 62 -16.92 -14.55 -4.13
C ALA A 62 -17.28 -15.72 -3.22
N THR A 63 -16.35 -16.63 -2.97
CA THR A 63 -16.59 -17.83 -2.16
C THR A 63 -15.42 -18.15 -1.24
N ASP A 64 -15.70 -18.66 -0.05
CA ASP A 64 -14.68 -19.23 0.84
C ASP A 64 -14.27 -20.66 0.43
N ALA A 65 -13.40 -21.29 1.23
CA ALA A 65 -12.95 -22.67 1.07
C ALA A 65 -14.11 -23.69 1.04
N ALA A 66 -15.18 -23.41 1.82
CA ALA A 66 -16.37 -24.25 1.92
C ALA A 66 -17.42 -23.94 0.83
N LYS A 67 -17.09 -23.06 -0.13
CA LYS A 67 -17.98 -22.60 -1.21
C LYS A 67 -19.22 -21.84 -0.74
N ASN A 68 -19.17 -21.25 0.46
CA ASN A 68 -20.20 -20.32 0.90
C ASN A 68 -20.11 -19.03 0.08
N ASP A 69 -21.25 -18.47 -0.31
CA ASP A 69 -21.30 -17.20 -1.06
C ASP A 69 -21.01 -16.01 -0.13
N LEU A 70 -19.96 -15.26 -0.46
CA LEU A 70 -19.49 -14.10 0.28
C LEU A 70 -19.81 -12.77 -0.40
N ARG A 71 -20.45 -12.76 -1.58
CA ARG A 71 -20.60 -11.55 -2.43
C ARG A 71 -21.14 -10.36 -1.66
N THR A 72 -22.20 -10.53 -0.86
CA THR A 72 -22.79 -9.43 -0.10
C THR A 72 -21.81 -8.84 0.91
N ARG A 73 -21.08 -9.69 1.65
CA ARG A 73 -20.09 -9.24 2.64
C ARG A 73 -18.93 -8.52 1.98
N VAL A 74 -18.43 -9.05 0.86
CA VAL A 74 -17.34 -8.42 0.10
C VAL A 74 -17.79 -7.09 -0.51
N LYS A 75 -19.00 -6.99 -1.06
CA LYS A 75 -19.54 -5.72 -1.58
C LYS A 75 -19.64 -4.64 -0.49
N VAL A 76 -20.03 -5.01 0.73
CA VAL A 76 -20.04 -4.09 1.87
C VAL A 76 -18.61 -3.65 2.21
N ALA A 77 -17.68 -4.59 2.37
CA ALA A 77 -16.28 -4.28 2.68
C ALA A 77 -15.64 -3.36 1.62
N VAL A 78 -15.87 -3.64 0.33
CA VAL A 78 -15.38 -2.80 -0.78
C VAL A 78 -15.97 -1.39 -0.74
N LYS A 79 -17.25 -1.25 -0.37
CA LYS A 79 -17.88 0.06 -0.21
C LYS A 79 -17.24 0.85 0.94
N ASP A 80 -16.89 0.18 2.02
CA ASP A 80 -16.26 0.81 3.19
C ASP A 80 -14.81 1.26 2.91
N VAL A 81 -14.13 0.66 1.93
CA VAL A 81 -12.82 1.14 1.43
C VAL A 81 -12.94 2.50 0.73
N GLY A 82 -14.13 2.86 0.23
CA GLY A 82 -14.37 4.19 -0.34
C GLY A 82 -13.71 4.42 -1.71
N LEU A 83 -13.68 3.38 -2.55
CA LEU A 83 -13.14 3.47 -3.92
C LEU A 83 -13.90 4.51 -4.75
N ALA A 84 -13.14 5.30 -5.52
CA ALA A 84 -13.66 6.33 -6.42
C ALA A 84 -13.42 5.95 -7.87
N GLU A 85 -14.31 6.38 -8.77
CA GLU A 85 -14.08 6.29 -10.22
C GLU A 85 -12.81 7.04 -10.62
N GLY A 86 -12.13 6.55 -11.65
CA GLY A 86 -10.84 7.08 -12.08
C GLY A 86 -9.66 6.52 -11.29
N GLU A 87 -9.88 5.79 -10.20
CA GLU A 87 -8.85 5.03 -9.48
C GLU A 87 -8.84 3.56 -9.90
N GLU A 88 -7.65 2.99 -9.94
CA GLU A 88 -7.44 1.55 -9.97
C GLU A 88 -7.94 0.94 -8.65
N ALA A 89 -8.54 -0.24 -8.71
CA ALA A 89 -9.46 -0.79 -7.72
C ALA A 89 -9.22 -2.28 -7.43
N LEU A 90 -8.54 -3.00 -8.33
CA LEU A 90 -8.46 -4.47 -8.29
C LEU A 90 -7.81 -4.96 -7.01
N ASP A 91 -6.69 -4.35 -6.60
CA ASP A 91 -6.00 -4.69 -5.36
C ASP A 91 -6.87 -4.46 -4.12
N ALA A 92 -7.53 -3.30 -4.01
CA ALA A 92 -8.42 -3.02 -2.88
C ALA A 92 -9.55 -4.04 -2.77
N ILE A 93 -10.11 -4.46 -3.91
CA ILE A 93 -11.19 -5.44 -3.94
C ILE A 93 -10.66 -6.82 -3.51
N VAL A 94 -9.46 -7.22 -3.96
CA VAL A 94 -8.80 -8.46 -3.53
C VAL A 94 -8.50 -8.42 -2.03
N ALA A 95 -7.94 -7.33 -1.51
CA ALA A 95 -7.63 -7.17 -0.09
C ALA A 95 -8.91 -7.22 0.78
N ALA A 96 -9.98 -6.52 0.37
CA ALA A 96 -11.27 -6.59 1.05
C ALA A 96 -11.86 -8.00 1.05
N PHE A 97 -11.70 -8.74 -0.05
CA PHE A 97 -12.09 -10.15 -0.12
C PHE A 97 -11.29 -11.03 0.85
N GLN A 98 -9.96 -10.89 0.89
CA GLN A 98 -9.10 -11.64 1.81
C GLN A 98 -9.50 -11.39 3.27
N GLN A 99 -9.73 -10.13 3.66
CA GLN A 99 -10.20 -9.78 5.00
C GLN A 99 -11.53 -10.46 5.35
N VAL A 100 -12.48 -10.50 4.42
CA VAL A 100 -13.79 -11.16 4.63
C VAL A 100 -13.64 -12.68 4.81
N VAL A 101 -12.73 -13.29 4.07
CA VAL A 101 -12.41 -14.72 4.16
C VAL A 101 -11.73 -15.05 5.49
N GLU A 102 -10.79 -14.21 5.94
CA GLU A 102 -10.09 -14.36 7.22
C GLU A 102 -10.98 -14.10 8.44
N SER A 103 -12.00 -13.24 8.29
CA SER A 103 -12.92 -12.85 9.38
C SER A 103 -14.06 -13.87 9.66
N ALA A 104 -14.01 -15.11 9.16
CA ALA A 104 -14.93 -16.19 9.56
C ALA A 104 -14.57 -16.70 10.97
N PRO A 105 -15.54 -17.06 11.84
CA PRO A 105 -15.54 -16.66 13.24
C PRO A 105 -14.37 -17.20 14.04
N ALA A 106 -13.33 -16.39 14.19
CA ALA A 106 -12.66 -16.21 15.46
C ALA A 106 -13.26 -14.93 16.07
N THR A 107 -13.96 -15.10 17.17
CA THR A 107 -14.39 -14.02 18.06
C THR A 107 -13.25 -13.03 18.27
N SER A 108 -13.47 -11.79 17.82
CA SER A 108 -12.53 -10.69 17.96
C SER A 108 -12.48 -10.25 19.43
N ASP A 109 -11.56 -10.83 20.19
CA ASP A 109 -11.01 -10.18 21.38
C ASP A 109 -9.63 -9.66 21.02
N ALA A 110 -9.54 -8.36 20.77
CA ALA A 110 -8.28 -7.63 20.85
C ALA A 110 -8.57 -6.16 21.16
N ASN A 111 -9.16 -5.92 22.33
CA ASN A 111 -8.99 -4.66 23.02
C ASN A 111 -7.59 -4.68 23.65
N SER A 112 -6.58 -4.20 22.94
CA SER A 112 -5.30 -3.83 23.56
C SER A 112 -5.31 -2.33 23.79
N ASP A 113 -5.93 -2.00 24.91
CA ASP A 113 -5.66 -0.77 25.63
C ASP A 113 -4.25 -0.93 26.24
N THR A 114 -3.28 -0.19 25.72
CA THR A 114 -1.99 0.00 26.41
C THR A 114 -1.72 1.49 26.48
N THR A 115 -2.30 2.11 27.50
CA THR A 115 -1.69 3.29 28.12
C THR A 115 -0.35 2.88 28.74
N ALA A 116 0.75 3.33 28.17
CA ALA A 116 2.02 3.47 28.87
C ALA A 116 2.74 4.70 28.33
N GLY A 117 2.58 5.82 29.03
CA GLY A 117 3.49 6.94 28.91
C GLY A 117 4.87 6.51 29.39
N ALA A 118 5.82 6.46 28.47
CA ALA A 118 7.24 6.46 28.76
C ALA A 118 7.88 7.43 27.76
N ASN A 119 8.65 8.39 28.29
CA ASN A 119 9.52 9.27 27.51
C ASN A 119 10.65 8.44 26.87
N ASP A 120 10.33 7.64 25.86
CA ASP A 120 11.34 6.94 25.10
C ASP A 120 11.76 7.82 23.93
N ASN A 121 12.98 8.36 24.04
CA ASN A 121 13.61 9.18 23.01
C ASN A 121 14.15 8.30 21.87
N THR A 122 13.53 7.14 21.64
CA THR A 122 13.93 6.17 20.62
C THR A 122 13.51 6.69 19.26
N SER A 123 14.39 6.50 18.29
CA SER A 123 14.12 6.83 16.90
C SER A 123 13.63 5.59 16.16
N LYS A 124 12.82 5.80 15.13
CA LYS A 124 12.25 4.72 14.33
C LYS A 124 12.28 5.11 12.87
N THR A 125 12.53 4.12 12.01
CA THR A 125 12.40 4.26 10.56
C THR A 125 11.42 3.23 10.02
N VAL A 126 10.55 3.68 9.12
CA VAL A 126 9.55 2.84 8.44
C VAL A 126 9.61 3.09 6.93
N ILE A 127 9.59 2.01 6.14
CA ILE A 127 9.38 2.08 4.68
C ILE A 127 8.03 1.42 4.37
N VAL A 128 7.15 2.20 3.78
CA VAL A 128 5.86 1.75 3.28
C VAL A 128 5.91 1.68 1.76
N TRP A 129 5.44 0.56 1.23
CA TRP A 129 5.17 0.36 -0.18
C TRP A 129 3.66 0.44 -0.40
N LEU A 130 3.24 1.04 -1.52
CA LEU A 130 1.86 1.23 -1.93
C LEU A 130 1.71 0.83 -3.40
N HIS A 131 0.51 0.38 -3.78
CA HIS A 131 0.20 0.04 -5.18
C HIS A 131 0.41 1.26 -6.08
N HIS A 132 -0.14 2.40 -5.65
CA HIS A 132 0.17 3.69 -6.21
C HIS A 132 -0.19 4.81 -5.23
N LEU A 133 0.44 5.97 -5.39
CA LEU A 133 0.07 7.18 -4.66
C LEU A 133 -0.19 8.31 -5.66
N LEU A 134 -1.26 8.18 -6.45
CA LEU A 134 -1.65 9.18 -7.47
C LEU A 134 -2.62 10.24 -6.95
N ASN A 135 -3.52 9.85 -6.04
CA ASN A 135 -4.55 10.73 -5.51
C ASN A 135 -3.91 11.91 -4.74
N THR A 136 -4.26 13.14 -5.14
CA THR A 136 -3.69 14.38 -4.59
C THR A 136 -4.00 14.58 -3.11
N ASN A 137 -5.13 14.09 -2.59
CA ASN A 137 -5.42 14.13 -1.16
C ASN A 137 -4.56 13.13 -0.39
N LYS A 138 -4.36 11.92 -0.92
CA LYS A 138 -3.46 10.92 -0.31
C LYS A 138 -2.04 11.48 -0.20
N ARG A 139 -1.53 12.07 -1.30
CA ARG A 139 -0.23 12.76 -1.35
C ARG A 139 -0.07 13.85 -0.30
N LYS A 140 -1.07 14.73 -0.16
CA LYS A 140 -1.05 15.80 0.85
C LYS A 140 -0.95 15.26 2.27
N ILE A 141 -1.69 14.21 2.60
CA ILE A 141 -1.68 13.63 3.96
C ILE A 141 -0.33 12.95 4.22
N ALA A 142 0.25 12.27 3.24
CA ALA A 142 1.56 11.62 3.37
C ALA A 142 2.71 12.60 3.63
N LEU A 143 2.55 13.88 3.30
CA LEU A 143 3.54 14.94 3.53
C LEU A 143 3.42 15.62 4.90
N LEU A 144 2.39 15.28 5.69
CA LEU A 144 2.02 16.02 6.90
C LEU A 144 2.03 15.11 8.13
N PRO A 145 3.22 14.71 8.63
CA PRO A 145 3.32 14.01 9.91
C PRO A 145 2.88 14.92 11.07
N PRO A 146 2.52 14.33 12.23
CA PRO A 146 2.23 15.08 13.44
C PRO A 146 3.38 16.01 13.84
N ALA A 147 3.05 17.16 14.42
CA ALA A 147 4.05 18.08 14.93
C ALA A 147 4.81 17.43 16.11
N ALA A 148 6.12 17.24 15.95
CA ALA A 148 7.00 16.64 16.95
C ALA A 148 8.32 17.41 17.05
N THR A 149 9.05 17.24 18.16
CA THR A 149 10.40 17.80 18.34
C THR A 149 11.31 16.71 18.93
N PRO A 150 12.28 16.18 18.16
CA PRO A 150 12.56 16.50 16.75
C PRO A 150 11.42 16.07 15.81
N PRO A 151 11.25 16.71 14.63
CA PRO A 151 10.17 16.36 13.70
C PRO A 151 10.44 15.01 13.01
N VAL A 152 9.39 14.45 12.41
CA VAL A 152 9.52 13.34 11.46
C VAL A 152 10.07 13.88 10.14
N CYS A 153 11.12 13.24 9.63
CA CYS A 153 11.68 13.50 8.32
C CYS A 153 11.37 12.34 7.38
N GLY A 154 11.37 12.57 6.08
CA GLY A 154 11.03 11.50 5.15
C GLY A 154 10.93 11.88 3.69
N ILE A 155 10.59 10.87 2.90
CA ILE A 155 10.44 10.97 1.46
C ILE A 155 9.12 10.33 1.07
N THR A 156 8.37 10.99 0.21
CA THR A 156 7.19 10.45 -0.44
C THR A 156 7.44 10.43 -1.94
N LYS A 157 7.32 9.25 -2.56
CA LYS A 157 7.38 9.10 -4.01
C LYS A 157 6.00 8.69 -4.51
N PRO A 158 5.22 9.63 -5.07
CA PRO A 158 3.97 9.33 -5.73
C PRO A 158 4.16 8.49 -6.99
N GLY A 159 3.05 8.01 -7.57
CA GLY A 159 3.07 7.19 -8.78
C GLY A 159 3.18 5.70 -8.50
N TYR A 160 3.82 4.97 -9.41
CA TYR A 160 3.85 3.50 -9.47
C TYR A 160 5.26 2.93 -9.21
N PRO A 161 5.43 2.04 -8.23
CA PRO A 161 4.63 1.98 -7.01
C PRO A 161 4.75 3.30 -6.21
N GLY A 162 3.87 3.49 -5.24
CA GLY A 162 4.04 4.54 -4.23
C GLY A 162 5.03 4.08 -3.16
N VAL A 163 5.95 4.95 -2.75
CA VAL A 163 6.91 4.64 -1.67
C VAL A 163 6.93 5.77 -0.67
N LEU A 164 6.82 5.43 0.62
CA LEU A 164 6.95 6.35 1.73
C LEU A 164 8.10 5.89 2.62
N VAL A 165 8.98 6.81 3.00
CA VAL A 165 10.06 6.57 3.96
C VAL A 165 9.90 7.61 5.06
N TYR A 166 9.75 7.17 6.30
CA TYR A 166 9.64 8.07 7.45
C TYR A 166 10.68 7.69 8.50
N SER A 167 11.34 8.70 9.08
CA SER A 167 12.29 8.53 10.17
C SER A 167 12.20 9.68 11.18
N GLY A 168 12.31 9.39 12.47
CA GLY A 168 12.18 10.39 13.52
C GLY A 168 11.83 9.77 14.87
N PRO A 169 11.25 10.52 15.82
CA PRO A 169 10.81 9.97 17.10
C PRO A 169 9.82 8.82 16.89
N SER A 170 10.04 7.71 17.61
CA SER A 170 9.28 6.47 17.43
C SER A 170 7.77 6.66 17.55
N ILE A 171 7.33 7.46 18.53
CA ILE A 171 5.91 7.77 18.74
C ILE A 171 5.32 8.51 17.54
N ALA A 172 6.00 9.57 17.07
CA ALA A 172 5.49 10.40 15.97
C ALA A 172 5.47 9.65 14.64
N VAL A 173 6.49 8.83 14.35
CA VAL A 173 6.51 7.96 13.16
C VAL A 173 5.40 6.92 13.23
N THR A 174 5.22 6.28 14.39
CA THR A 174 4.18 5.25 14.59
C THR A 174 2.77 5.84 14.47
N GLU A 175 2.52 7.00 15.09
CA GLU A 175 1.26 7.72 14.98
C GLU A 175 0.96 8.07 13.52
N HIS A 176 1.94 8.64 12.80
CA HIS A 176 1.76 8.99 11.40
C HIS A 176 1.44 7.77 10.53
N VAL A 177 2.22 6.68 10.66
CA VAL A 177 1.99 5.46 9.88
C VAL A 177 0.64 4.84 10.21
N ASN A 178 0.20 4.86 11.46
CA ASN A 178 -1.12 4.38 11.86
C ASN A 178 -2.25 5.23 11.26
N ASP A 179 -2.10 6.56 11.23
CA ASP A 179 -3.07 7.47 10.60
C ASP A 179 -3.19 7.21 9.10
N LEU A 180 -2.06 6.96 8.42
CA LEU A 180 -2.05 6.61 6.99
C LEU A 180 -2.67 5.24 6.74
N LYS A 181 -2.33 4.24 7.57
CA LYS A 181 -2.90 2.90 7.51
C LYS A 181 -4.42 2.92 7.71
N ALA A 182 -4.91 3.76 8.62
CA ALA A 182 -6.35 3.96 8.88
C ALA A 182 -7.09 4.59 7.69
N LYS A 183 -6.39 5.11 6.67
CA LYS A 183 -7.02 5.54 5.41
C LYS A 183 -7.33 4.41 4.44
N ASN A 184 -6.98 3.16 4.78
CA ASN A 184 -7.22 1.97 3.95
C ASN A 184 -6.71 2.13 2.51
N TRP A 185 -5.51 2.70 2.34
CA TRP A 185 -4.90 2.84 1.02
C TRP A 185 -4.49 1.48 0.44
N GLN A 186 -4.60 1.36 -0.88
CA GLN A 186 -4.28 0.13 -1.61
C GLN A 186 -2.85 -0.32 -1.40
N ALA A 187 -2.71 -1.62 -1.16
CA ALA A 187 -1.47 -2.32 -0.88
C ALA A 187 -0.57 -1.62 0.14
N PHE A 188 -1.12 -1.03 1.20
CA PHE A 188 -0.32 -0.41 2.26
C PHE A 188 0.50 -1.47 3.00
N GLN A 189 1.73 -1.68 2.55
CA GLN A 189 2.64 -2.70 3.06
C GLN A 189 3.82 -2.03 3.77
N VAL A 190 3.93 -2.23 5.07
CA VAL A 190 5.17 -1.92 5.80
C VAL A 190 6.21 -2.97 5.42
N ARG A 191 7.19 -2.58 4.61
CA ARG A 191 8.25 -3.49 4.11
C ARG A 191 9.57 -3.35 4.86
N TYR A 192 9.70 -2.31 5.68
CA TYR A 192 10.81 -2.11 6.59
C TYR A 192 10.35 -1.38 7.84
N GLU A 193 10.83 -1.81 8.99
CA GLU A 193 10.60 -1.17 10.29
C GLU A 193 11.76 -1.53 11.22
N ASP A 194 12.44 -0.52 11.77
CA ASP A 194 13.55 -0.72 12.71
C ASP A 194 13.73 0.52 13.62
N GLU A 195 14.36 0.32 14.78
CA GLU A 195 14.61 1.35 15.81
C GLU A 195 15.89 2.14 15.52
N GLU A 196 15.97 2.74 14.34
CA GLU A 196 17.10 3.56 13.92
C GLU A 196 16.64 4.90 13.34
N LEU A 197 17.51 5.91 13.44
CA LEU A 197 17.32 7.22 12.84
C LEU A 197 18.03 7.28 11.49
N TRP A 198 17.27 7.45 10.41
CA TRP A 198 17.79 7.74 9.09
C TRP A 198 17.96 9.24 8.92
N HIS A 199 19.01 9.60 8.18
CA HIS A 199 19.28 10.96 7.79
C HIS A 199 19.07 11.03 6.29
N PHE A 200 18.53 12.15 5.83
CA PHE A 200 18.21 12.35 4.43
C PHE A 200 19.05 13.50 3.87
N ALA A 201 19.42 13.44 2.59
CA ALA A 201 20.25 14.46 1.96
C ALA A 201 19.55 15.83 1.90
N HIS A 202 18.22 15.87 1.79
CA HIS A 202 17.41 17.09 1.89
C HIS A 202 17.32 17.68 3.31
N GLY A 203 17.77 16.95 4.33
CA GLY A 203 17.79 17.39 5.72
C GLY A 203 16.48 17.09 6.47
N MET A 204 15.68 18.13 6.72
CA MET A 204 14.55 18.07 7.65
C MET A 204 13.20 18.15 6.94
N GLY A 205 12.20 17.52 7.53
CA GLY A 205 10.83 17.50 7.02
C GLY A 205 10.58 16.34 6.06
N VAL A 206 9.37 16.27 5.53
CA VAL A 206 9.00 15.24 4.55
C VAL A 206 8.87 15.90 3.19
N ILE A 207 9.59 15.38 2.19
CA ILE A 207 9.55 15.90 0.82
C ILE A 207 8.84 14.93 -0.14
N GLU A 208 8.38 15.48 -1.26
CA GLU A 208 7.91 14.69 -2.39
C GLU A 208 9.01 14.62 -3.46
N VAL A 209 9.24 13.45 -4.04
CA VAL A 209 10.21 13.22 -5.12
C VAL A 209 9.56 12.48 -6.29
N GLU A 210 10.05 12.69 -7.50
CA GLU A 210 9.36 12.19 -8.70
C GLU A 210 9.77 10.75 -9.06
N SER A 211 10.97 10.33 -8.67
CA SER A 211 11.59 9.10 -9.16
C SER A 211 12.22 8.24 -8.06
N MET A 212 12.36 6.93 -8.32
CA MET A 212 13.03 6.03 -7.38
C MET A 212 14.52 6.36 -7.21
N SER A 213 15.17 6.85 -8.27
CA SER A 213 16.55 7.30 -8.20
C SER A 213 16.73 8.49 -7.26
N GLU A 214 15.74 9.37 -7.17
CA GLU A 214 15.74 10.46 -6.18
C GLU A 214 15.57 9.93 -4.76
N VAL A 215 14.66 8.97 -4.53
CA VAL A 215 14.53 8.32 -3.21
C VAL A 215 15.87 7.71 -2.77
N VAL A 216 16.51 6.94 -3.66
CA VAL A 216 17.81 6.30 -3.36
C VAL A 216 18.89 7.33 -3.10
N LYS A 217 18.99 8.37 -3.94
CA LYS A 217 20.00 9.43 -3.78
C LYS A 217 19.84 10.17 -2.45
N ASP A 218 18.62 10.36 -2.02
CA ASP A 218 18.32 11.11 -0.81
C ASP A 218 18.53 10.30 0.48
N VAL A 219 18.39 8.97 0.40
CA VAL A 219 18.77 8.02 1.48
C VAL A 219 20.27 7.73 1.51
N GLU A 220 20.97 7.79 0.38
CA GLU A 220 22.40 7.52 0.28
C GLU A 220 23.25 8.72 0.78
N THR A 221 23.25 8.95 2.09
CA THR A 221 24.14 9.94 2.72
C THR A 221 25.61 9.50 2.66
N GLU A 222 26.56 10.44 2.70
CA GLU A 222 27.98 10.10 2.65
C GLU A 222 28.42 9.15 3.78
N GLY A 223 29.19 8.11 3.41
CA GLY A 223 29.80 7.17 4.35
C GLY A 223 29.13 5.79 4.42
N ALA A 224 29.66 4.93 5.29
CA ALA A 224 29.22 3.53 5.40
C ALA A 224 27.75 3.39 5.83
N ILE A 225 27.25 4.34 6.63
CA ILE A 225 25.86 4.32 7.15
C ILE A 225 24.86 4.52 6.01
N GLY A 226 25.09 5.49 5.11
CA GLY A 226 24.18 5.73 3.98
C GLY A 226 24.15 4.58 2.98
N ASN A 227 25.29 3.89 2.77
CA ASN A 227 25.31 2.66 1.96
C ASN A 227 24.43 1.57 2.57
N THR A 228 24.47 1.37 3.89
CA THR A 228 23.60 0.40 4.57
C THR A 228 22.12 0.79 4.46
N GLN A 229 21.78 2.06 4.60
CA GLN A 229 20.39 2.53 4.45
C GLN A 229 19.88 2.30 3.03
N LYS A 230 20.71 2.60 2.01
CA LYS A 230 20.40 2.31 0.61
C LYS A 230 20.15 0.83 0.37
N GLU A 231 21.00 -0.07 0.88
CA GLU A 231 20.80 -1.52 0.73
C GLU A 231 19.49 -1.98 1.39
N LYS A 232 19.21 -1.49 2.61
CA LYS A 232 17.94 -1.77 3.32
C LYS A 232 16.73 -1.27 2.51
N LEU A 233 16.81 -0.06 1.95
CA LEU A 233 15.77 0.53 1.09
C LEU A 233 15.53 -0.35 -0.14
N LEU A 234 16.57 -0.63 -0.93
CA LEU A 234 16.46 -1.42 -2.17
C LEU A 234 15.84 -2.79 -1.91
N LYS A 235 16.29 -3.46 -0.84
CA LYS A 235 15.71 -4.73 -0.38
C LYS A 235 14.23 -4.59 -0.01
N ALA A 236 13.86 -3.55 0.74
CA ALA A 236 12.47 -3.32 1.15
C ALA A 236 11.55 -3.06 -0.06
N ILE A 237 12.01 -2.32 -1.06
CA ILE A 237 11.20 -2.03 -2.26
C ILE A 237 11.25 -3.14 -3.33
N GLY A 238 12.05 -4.19 -3.12
CA GLY A 238 12.14 -5.35 -4.00
C GLY A 238 13.04 -5.17 -5.23
N ILE A 239 13.93 -4.16 -5.22
CA ILE A 239 14.91 -3.93 -6.27
C ILE A 239 16.21 -4.65 -5.90
N ARG A 240 16.70 -5.52 -6.79
CA ARG A 240 17.97 -6.25 -6.63
C ARG A 240 19.13 -5.52 -7.29
#